data_AF-A0A8E2J870-F1
#
_entry.id   AF-A0A8E2J870-F1
#
_cell.length_a   1.000
_cell.length_b   1.000
_cell.length_c   1.000
_cell.angle_alpha   90.00
_cell.angle_beta   90.00
_cell.angle_gamma   90.00
#
_symmetry.space_group_name_H-M   'P 1'
#
loop_
_entity.id
_entity.type
_entity.pdbx_description
1 polymer ?
#
loop_
_entity_poly.entity_id
_entity_poly.type
_entity_poly.pdbx_seq_one_letter_code
_entity_poly.pdbx_strand_id
1 'polypeptide(L)'
;MSRIQCMQQMSSLVDKLPYPVGHWLSGHVQETWRIGTVSGPIVFANMTPGPHFVPSQAFVNATNATDFDTVFDNDIVGSLGLAFDEASPVGIEILINYGPNTTSGRTFLSNVFMQNASAPNVFTVLFGRSGDLDETTEGVFTVAEYDPDFIAIVDELQLPRFPNPTDLSQQPRWSVVMDGMTVNGQPFKFNTSDVPGTPEGKIVAMLDTGFTFPPILADVVNFIYRGIDGAIYYYSTGLWIVPCLNSTTLEFQLGHWRVHSYSS
;
A
#
# COMPACT_ATOMS: atom_id res chain seq x y z
N MET A 1 28.11 8.11 5.33
CA MET A 1 27.31 7.65 4.18
C MET A 1 26.78 6.28 4.55
N SER A 2 25.54 6.21 5.04
CA SER A 2 24.80 4.96 5.20
C SER A 2 23.36 5.31 4.84
N ARG A 3 23.02 5.11 3.57
CA ARG A 3 21.64 5.10 3.12
C ARG A 3 21.16 3.69 3.39
N ILE A 4 20.30 3.51 4.41
CA ILE A 4 19.50 2.28 4.48
C ILE A 4 18.30 2.54 3.58
N GLN A 5 18.52 2.29 2.31
CA GLN A 5 17.52 2.34 1.26
C GLN A 5 16.91 0.94 1.22
N CYS A 6 15.92 0.68 2.09
CA CYS A 6 15.10 -0.52 1.96
C CYS A 6 14.10 -0.30 0.82
N MET A 7 14.61 -0.28 -0.42
CA MET A 7 13.74 -0.41 -1.59
C MET A 7 13.53 -1.90 -1.82
N GLN A 8 12.45 -2.42 -1.25
CA GLN A 8 12.03 -3.78 -1.55
C GLN A 8 11.27 -3.76 -2.88
N GLN A 9 11.97 -4.29 -3.87
CA GLN A 9 11.57 -4.38 -5.25
C GLN A 9 10.45 -5.42 -5.38
N MET A 10 9.20 -4.98 -5.56
CA MET A 10 8.25 -5.78 -6.33
C MET A 10 8.58 -5.52 -7.79
N SER A 11 9.32 -6.45 -8.40
CA SER A 11 9.50 -6.46 -9.85
C SER A 11 8.11 -6.47 -10.49
N SER A 12 7.75 -5.36 -11.14
CA SER A 12 6.54 -5.28 -11.93
C SER A 12 6.59 -6.36 -13.00
N LEU A 13 5.62 -7.29 -12.97
CA LEU A 13 5.26 -8.15 -14.09
C LEU A 13 4.57 -7.30 -15.17
N VAL A 14 5.30 -6.36 -15.73
CA VAL A 14 5.02 -5.80 -17.05
C VAL A 14 6.32 -5.95 -17.82
N ASP A 15 6.64 -7.21 -18.18
CA ASP A 15 7.58 -7.48 -19.25
C ASP A 15 7.25 -6.56 -20.40
N LYS A 16 8.28 -5.91 -20.96
CA LYS A 16 8.21 -5.02 -22.13
C LYS A 16 7.15 -5.55 -23.10
N LEU A 17 5.97 -4.93 -23.11
CA LEU A 17 4.86 -5.35 -23.97
C LEU A 17 4.97 -4.60 -25.30
N PRO A 18 5.39 -5.24 -26.41
CA PRO A 18 5.16 -4.69 -27.74
C PRO A 18 3.76 -5.14 -28.18
N TYR A 19 2.71 -4.72 -27.49
CA TYR A 19 1.34 -5.07 -27.89
C TYR A 19 0.60 -3.86 -28.45
N PRO A 20 -0.17 -4.05 -29.54
CA PRO A 20 -0.86 -2.96 -30.21
C PRO A 20 -1.89 -2.35 -29.26
N VAL A 21 -1.70 -1.07 -28.92
CA VAL A 21 -2.61 -0.28 -28.09
C VAL A 21 -3.96 -0.19 -28.82
N GLY A 22 -4.95 -0.95 -28.34
CA GLY A 22 -6.30 -0.96 -28.89
C GLY A 22 -7.21 0.03 -28.16
N HIS A 23 -7.82 0.94 -28.94
CA HIS A 23 -8.88 1.89 -28.58
C HIS A 23 -8.58 2.87 -27.43
N TRP A 24 -8.33 4.14 -27.79
CA TRP A 24 -8.26 5.25 -26.84
C TRP A 24 -9.65 5.59 -26.31
N LEU A 25 -9.78 5.71 -24.99
CA LEU A 25 -10.87 6.49 -24.41
C LEU A 25 -10.46 7.96 -24.41
N SER A 26 -11.42 8.87 -24.57
CA SER A 26 -11.17 10.32 -24.50
C SER A 26 -10.85 10.81 -23.06
N GLY A 27 -10.75 9.91 -22.08
CA GLY A 27 -10.47 10.22 -20.68
C GLY A 27 -8.97 10.33 -20.41
N HIS A 28 -8.56 11.46 -19.84
CA HIS A 28 -7.21 11.71 -19.34
C HIS A 28 -7.26 11.72 -17.82
N VAL A 29 -6.45 10.87 -17.18
CA VAL A 29 -6.43 10.73 -15.72
C VAL A 29 -5.12 11.27 -15.19
N GLN A 30 -5.21 11.95 -14.05
CA GLN A 30 -4.06 12.33 -13.24
C GLN A 30 -4.18 11.63 -11.88
N GLU A 31 -3.14 10.87 -11.55
CA GLU A 31 -3.00 10.17 -10.28
C GLU A 31 -1.91 10.85 -9.47
N THR A 32 -2.27 11.40 -8.32
CA THR A 32 -1.31 11.98 -7.39
C THR A 32 -1.06 11.02 -6.24
N TRP A 33 0.20 10.60 -6.13
CA TRP A 33 0.74 9.86 -5.00
C TRP A 33 1.49 10.82 -4.09
N ARG A 34 1.83 10.37 -2.88
CA ARG A 34 2.53 11.22 -1.91
C ARG A 34 3.89 11.72 -2.41
N ILE A 35 4.58 10.92 -3.22
CA ILE A 35 5.91 11.25 -3.74
C ILE A 35 5.88 12.02 -5.06
N GLY A 36 4.76 12.02 -5.80
CA GLY A 36 4.75 12.51 -7.17
C GLY A 36 3.41 12.32 -7.87
N THR A 37 3.36 12.68 -9.14
CA THR A 37 2.14 12.58 -9.95
C THR A 37 2.43 11.87 -11.27
N VAL A 38 1.51 11.00 -11.69
CA VAL A 38 1.50 10.43 -13.04
C VAL A 38 0.22 10.85 -13.76
N SER A 39 0.32 11.06 -15.07
CA SER A 39 -0.86 11.36 -15.88
C SER A 39 -0.73 10.83 -17.30
N GLY A 40 -1.89 10.58 -17.89
CA GLY A 40 -1.99 10.10 -19.26
C GLY A 40 -3.37 9.62 -19.63
N PRO A 41 -3.54 9.14 -20.86
CA PRO A 41 -4.79 8.58 -21.34
C PRO A 41 -5.12 7.23 -20.69
N ILE A 42 -6.41 6.95 -20.55
CA ILE A 42 -6.89 5.59 -20.24
C ILE A 42 -6.81 4.74 -21.50
N VAL A 43 -6.16 3.58 -21.38
CA VAL A 43 -6.08 2.57 -22.43
C VAL A 43 -6.45 1.20 -21.88
N PHE A 44 -6.64 0.23 -22.78
CA PHE A 44 -6.97 -1.13 -22.43
C PHE A 44 -5.91 -2.10 -22.94
N ALA A 45 -5.55 -3.08 -22.11
CA ALA A 45 -4.72 -4.21 -22.50
C ALA A 45 -5.13 -5.47 -21.75
N ASN A 46 -4.70 -6.62 -22.24
CA ASN A 46 -4.83 -7.87 -21.48
C ASN A 46 -3.78 -7.89 -20.37
N MET A 47 -4.16 -8.31 -19.16
CA MET A 47 -3.29 -8.40 -17.99
C MET A 47 -3.14 -9.86 -17.56
N THR A 48 -1.90 -10.30 -17.27
CA THR A 48 -1.59 -11.70 -16.90
C THR A 48 -0.68 -11.86 -15.66
N PRO A 49 -1.06 -11.40 -14.45
CA PRO A 49 -0.25 -11.61 -13.26
C PRO A 49 -0.41 -13.05 -12.76
N GLY A 50 0.69 -13.80 -12.72
CA GLY A 50 0.68 -15.20 -12.30
C GLY A 50 -0.26 -16.05 -13.16
N PRO A 51 -1.18 -16.84 -12.57
CA PRO A 51 -2.11 -17.68 -13.31
C PRO A 51 -3.37 -16.92 -13.81
N HIS A 52 -3.54 -15.65 -13.45
CA HIS A 52 -4.76 -14.89 -13.72
C HIS A 52 -4.73 -14.26 -15.12
N PHE A 53 -5.87 -14.25 -15.80
CA PHE A 53 -6.03 -13.58 -17.10
C PHE A 53 -7.22 -12.62 -17.05
N VAL A 54 -6.96 -11.32 -17.21
CA VAL A 54 -8.00 -10.29 -17.31
C VAL A 54 -7.93 -9.65 -18.70
N PRO A 55 -8.90 -9.91 -19.58
CA PRO A 55 -8.94 -9.26 -20.88
C PRO A 55 -9.37 -7.80 -20.74
N SER A 56 -8.83 -6.92 -21.57
CA SER A 56 -9.25 -5.52 -21.66
C SER A 56 -9.31 -4.80 -20.29
N GLN A 57 -8.28 -4.97 -19.46
CA GLN A 57 -8.11 -4.22 -18.22
C GLN A 57 -7.82 -2.75 -18.55
N ALA A 58 -8.61 -1.83 -17.99
CA ALA A 58 -8.33 -0.39 -18.07
C ALA A 58 -7.14 -0.02 -17.18
N PHE A 59 -6.25 0.84 -17.68
CA PHE A 59 -5.15 1.43 -16.91
C PHE A 59 -4.74 2.79 -17.49
N VAL A 60 -4.00 3.57 -16.71
CA VAL A 60 -3.40 4.83 -17.18
C VAL A 60 -2.10 4.51 -17.93
N ASN A 61 -2.03 4.85 -19.21
CA ASN A 61 -0.75 4.87 -19.92
C ASN A 61 -0.01 6.15 -19.56
N ALA A 62 0.89 6.07 -18.58
CA ALA A 62 1.60 7.24 -18.06
C ALA A 62 2.49 7.86 -19.15
N THR A 63 2.04 8.98 -19.71
CA THR A 63 2.81 9.79 -20.67
C THR A 63 3.58 10.93 -20.00
N ASN A 64 3.24 11.23 -18.74
CA ASN A 64 3.92 12.21 -17.92
C ASN A 64 4.02 11.70 -16.49
N ALA A 65 5.19 11.82 -15.88
CA ALA A 65 5.45 11.49 -14.49
C ALA A 65 6.36 12.57 -13.88
N THR A 66 6.04 12.99 -12.66
CA THR A 66 6.81 13.97 -11.88
C THR A 66 7.18 13.35 -10.55
N ASP A 67 8.46 13.47 -10.15
CA ASP A 67 9.02 12.92 -8.89
C ASP A 67 8.95 11.38 -8.77
N PHE A 68 9.04 10.69 -9.92
CA PHE A 68 9.07 9.22 -10.02
C PHE A 68 10.46 8.65 -10.33
N ASP A 69 11.51 9.49 -10.36
CA ASP A 69 12.88 9.06 -10.70
C ASP A 69 13.33 7.89 -9.82
N THR A 70 13.07 7.96 -8.50
CA THR A 70 13.42 6.87 -7.58
C THR A 70 12.73 5.53 -7.89
N VAL A 71 11.54 5.55 -8.49
CA VAL A 71 10.81 4.33 -8.89
C VAL A 71 11.43 3.77 -10.17
N PHE A 72 11.62 4.62 -11.19
CA PHE A 72 12.17 4.21 -12.47
C PHE A 72 13.65 3.80 -12.38
N ASP A 73 14.44 4.44 -11.51
CA ASP A 73 15.84 4.09 -11.24
C ASP A 73 16.00 2.70 -10.62
N ASN A 74 14.92 2.09 -10.12
CA ASN A 74 14.90 0.73 -9.55
C ASN A 74 14.22 -0.28 -10.49
N ASP A 75 14.16 0.05 -11.78
CA ASP A 75 13.58 -0.78 -12.86
C ASP A 75 12.09 -1.10 -12.66
N ILE A 76 11.37 -0.30 -11.87
CA ILE A 76 9.93 -0.42 -11.69
C ILE A 76 9.25 0.40 -12.79
N VAL A 77 8.54 -0.27 -13.70
CA VAL A 77 7.93 0.37 -14.89
C VAL A 77 6.42 0.60 -14.77
N GLY A 78 5.85 0.34 -13.59
CA GLY A 78 4.42 0.57 -13.33
C GLY A 78 4.03 0.21 -11.91
N SER A 79 2.76 0.46 -11.58
CA SER A 79 2.17 0.11 -10.29
C SER A 79 0.85 -0.65 -10.51
N LEU A 80 0.57 -1.58 -9.59
CA LEU A 80 -0.71 -2.28 -9.52
C LEU A 80 -1.53 -1.71 -8.36
N GLY A 81 -2.64 -1.07 -8.67
CA GLY A 81 -3.58 -0.60 -7.65
C GLY A 81 -4.30 -1.77 -6.98
N LEU A 82 -4.18 -1.88 -5.66
CA LEU A 82 -4.84 -2.91 -4.83
C LEU A 82 -6.03 -2.36 -4.02
N ALA A 83 -6.38 -1.10 -4.23
CA ALA A 83 -7.56 -0.48 -3.60
C ALA A 83 -8.86 -0.93 -4.29
N PHE A 84 -9.99 -0.53 -3.72
CA PHE A 84 -11.32 -0.88 -4.21
C PHE A 84 -11.69 -0.10 -5.49
N ASP A 85 -12.70 -0.57 -6.22
CA ASP A 85 -13.17 0.07 -7.47
C ASP A 85 -13.56 1.54 -7.26
N GLU A 86 -14.17 1.87 -6.12
CA GLU A 86 -14.60 3.22 -5.76
C GLU A 86 -13.43 4.18 -5.51
N ALA A 87 -12.24 3.64 -5.29
CA ALA A 87 -11.02 4.42 -5.08
C ALA A 87 -10.16 4.51 -6.36
N SER A 88 -10.62 3.99 -7.50
CA SER A 88 -9.90 4.02 -8.78
C SER A 88 -10.32 5.24 -9.62
N PRO A 89 -9.45 6.23 -9.87
CA PRO A 89 -9.79 7.35 -10.74
C PRO A 89 -10.00 6.94 -12.19
N VAL A 90 -9.34 5.87 -12.66
CA VAL A 90 -9.65 5.22 -13.95
C VAL A 90 -11.10 4.71 -13.96
N GLY A 91 -11.52 4.00 -12.91
CA GLY A 91 -12.89 3.52 -12.76
C GLY A 91 -13.91 4.65 -12.74
N ILE A 92 -13.64 5.69 -11.94
CA ILE A 92 -14.48 6.89 -11.81
C ILE A 92 -14.60 7.60 -13.16
N GLU A 93 -13.51 7.82 -13.88
CA GLU A 93 -13.53 8.50 -15.19
C GLU A 93 -14.33 7.69 -16.22
N ILE A 94 -14.20 6.36 -16.23
CA ILE A 94 -15.01 5.50 -17.12
C ILE A 94 -16.49 5.56 -16.74
N LEU A 95 -16.84 5.55 -15.44
CA LEU A 95 -18.23 5.69 -14.99
C LEU A 95 -18.84 7.02 -15.41
N ILE A 96 -18.09 8.13 -15.31
CA ILE A 96 -18.52 9.46 -15.74
C ILE A 96 -18.83 9.49 -17.24
N ASN A 97 -17.95 8.90 -18.07
CA ASN A 97 -18.07 8.97 -19.52
C ASN A 97 -19.04 7.93 -20.13
N TYR A 98 -19.21 6.77 -19.48
CA TYR A 98 -19.96 5.63 -20.04
C TYR A 98 -21.18 5.21 -19.20
N GLY A 99 -21.40 5.86 -18.06
CA GLY A 99 -22.55 5.65 -17.18
C GLY A 99 -22.34 4.55 -16.14
N PRO A 100 -23.22 4.49 -15.11
CA PRO A 100 -23.01 3.68 -13.90
C PRO A 100 -23.08 2.16 -14.12
N ASN A 101 -23.59 1.71 -15.27
CA ASN A 101 -23.68 0.28 -15.60
C ASN A 101 -22.44 -0.25 -16.33
N THR A 102 -21.46 0.61 -16.62
CA THR A 102 -20.22 0.17 -17.25
C THR A 102 -19.37 -0.64 -16.28
N THR A 103 -18.70 -1.67 -16.82
CA THR A 103 -17.84 -2.56 -16.04
C THR A 103 -16.38 -2.47 -16.46
N SER A 104 -16.09 -1.73 -17.54
CA SER A 104 -14.76 -1.66 -18.14
C SER A 104 -13.74 -0.93 -17.25
N GLY A 105 -14.20 -0.19 -16.24
CA GLY A 105 -13.35 0.51 -15.28
C GLY A 105 -13.07 -0.25 -13.98
N ARG A 106 -13.50 -1.51 -13.87
CA ARG A 106 -13.23 -2.32 -12.67
C ARG A 106 -11.74 -2.55 -12.49
N THR A 107 -11.31 -2.63 -11.24
CA THR A 107 -9.93 -2.97 -10.88
C THR A 107 -9.58 -4.40 -11.28
N PHE A 108 -8.28 -4.69 -11.37
CA PHE A 108 -7.78 -6.03 -11.63
C PHE A 108 -8.33 -7.05 -10.62
N LEU A 109 -8.27 -6.72 -9.33
CA LEU A 109 -8.76 -7.60 -8.26
C LEU A 109 -10.25 -7.92 -8.41
N SER A 110 -11.10 -6.90 -8.63
CA SER A 110 -12.53 -7.12 -8.88
C SER A 110 -12.77 -8.01 -10.10
N ASN A 111 -12.04 -7.79 -11.19
CA ASN A 111 -12.15 -8.64 -12.38
C ASN A 111 -11.77 -10.09 -12.10
N VAL A 112 -10.69 -10.35 -11.35
CA VAL A 112 -10.29 -11.71 -10.95
C VAL A 112 -11.34 -12.37 -10.07
N PHE A 113 -11.80 -11.69 -9.01
CA PHE A 113 -12.75 -12.28 -8.06
C PHE A 113 -14.12 -12.60 -8.68
N MET A 114 -14.55 -11.84 -9.68
CA MET A 114 -15.79 -12.15 -10.42
C MET A 114 -15.67 -13.34 -11.37
N GLN A 115 -14.46 -13.67 -11.84
CA GLN A 115 -14.27 -14.82 -12.74
C GLN A 115 -14.48 -16.15 -12.00
N ASN A 116 -14.21 -16.20 -10.70
CA ASN A 116 -14.41 -17.40 -9.88
C ASN A 116 -14.93 -17.05 -8.49
N ALA A 117 -16.26 -17.01 -8.35
CA ALA A 117 -16.92 -16.74 -7.07
C ALA A 117 -16.73 -17.86 -6.02
N SER A 118 -16.19 -19.02 -6.39
CA SER A 118 -15.87 -20.11 -5.45
C SER A 118 -14.47 -19.99 -4.85
N ALA A 119 -13.61 -19.15 -5.40
CA ALA A 119 -12.30 -18.87 -4.82
C ALA A 119 -12.41 -17.87 -3.66
N PRO A 120 -11.45 -17.88 -2.71
CA PRO A 120 -11.36 -16.84 -1.69
C PRO A 120 -11.31 -15.43 -2.29
N ASN A 121 -12.13 -14.51 -1.77
CA ASN A 121 -12.08 -13.10 -2.16
C ASN A 121 -11.04 -12.36 -1.32
N VAL A 122 -9.77 -12.65 -1.56
CA VAL A 122 -8.63 -12.13 -0.80
C VAL A 122 -7.40 -11.98 -1.68
N PHE A 123 -6.50 -11.09 -1.28
CA PHE A 123 -5.10 -11.13 -1.69
C PHE A 123 -4.23 -11.15 -0.44
N THR A 124 -3.06 -11.76 -0.52
CA THR A 124 -2.08 -11.73 0.58
C THR A 124 -0.75 -11.18 0.11
N VAL A 125 -0.03 -10.54 1.01
CA VAL A 125 1.31 -10.02 0.75
C VAL A 125 2.24 -10.48 1.87
N LEU A 126 3.29 -11.20 1.49
CA LEU A 126 4.42 -11.53 2.33
C LEU A 126 5.62 -10.72 1.83
N PHE A 127 6.11 -9.81 2.66
CA PHE A 127 7.37 -9.13 2.42
C PHE A 127 8.51 -9.97 3.02
N GLY A 128 9.44 -10.43 2.18
CA GLY A 128 10.65 -11.06 2.67
C GLY A 128 11.57 -10.07 3.35
N ARG A 129 12.46 -10.57 4.22
CA ARG A 129 13.60 -9.79 4.74
C ARG A 129 14.89 -10.62 4.67
N SER A 130 15.88 -10.12 3.94
CA SER A 130 17.24 -10.67 3.91
C SER A 130 18.18 -9.87 4.83
N GLY A 131 19.37 -10.41 5.07
CA GLY A 131 20.42 -9.71 5.82
C GLY A 131 21.08 -8.59 5.01
N ASP A 132 21.92 -7.79 5.66
CA ASP A 132 22.53 -6.54 5.16
C ASP A 132 23.33 -6.63 3.84
N LEU A 133 23.56 -7.82 3.30
CA LEU A 133 24.37 -8.05 2.10
C LEU A 133 23.56 -8.40 0.83
N ASP A 134 22.27 -8.71 0.97
CA ASP A 134 21.44 -9.09 -0.17
C ASP A 134 20.60 -7.91 -0.64
N GLU A 135 20.78 -7.50 -1.90
CA GLU A 135 20.10 -6.35 -2.51
C GLU A 135 18.62 -6.63 -2.82
N THR A 136 18.20 -7.91 -2.84
CA THR A 136 16.82 -8.33 -3.08
C THR A 136 16.42 -9.46 -2.12
N THR A 137 15.19 -9.42 -1.60
CA THR A 137 14.58 -10.55 -0.89
C THR A 137 13.32 -11.00 -1.62
N GLU A 138 13.10 -12.31 -1.67
CA GLU A 138 11.87 -12.87 -2.19
C GLU A 138 10.68 -12.56 -1.26
N GLY A 139 9.60 -12.08 -1.85
CA GLY A 139 8.29 -11.97 -1.21
C GLY A 139 7.26 -12.78 -1.97
N VAL A 140 6.06 -12.92 -1.40
CA VAL A 140 4.95 -13.64 -2.03
C VAL A 140 3.75 -12.72 -2.13
N PHE A 141 3.19 -12.61 -3.32
CA PHE A 141 1.91 -11.95 -3.56
C PHE A 141 0.94 -12.98 -4.12
N THR A 142 -0.17 -13.20 -3.42
CA THR A 142 -1.22 -14.13 -3.85
C THR A 142 -2.51 -13.38 -4.13
N VAL A 143 -3.30 -13.88 -5.07
CA VAL A 143 -4.64 -13.38 -5.38
C VAL A 143 -5.57 -14.56 -5.53
N ALA A 144 -6.68 -14.55 -4.79
CA ALA A 144 -7.68 -15.61 -4.76
C ALA A 144 -7.17 -16.97 -4.27
N GLU A 145 -6.08 -16.96 -3.50
CA GLU A 145 -5.48 -18.12 -2.86
C GLU A 145 -4.72 -17.69 -1.59
N TYR A 146 -4.19 -18.66 -0.87
CA TYR A 146 -3.31 -18.44 0.28
C TYR A 146 -2.00 -19.15 0.04
N ASP A 147 -0.92 -18.59 0.59
CA ASP A 147 0.34 -19.30 0.69
C ASP A 147 0.17 -20.52 1.60
N PRO A 148 0.48 -21.75 1.16
CA PRO A 148 0.36 -22.96 1.96
C PRO A 148 1.13 -22.90 3.29
N ASP A 149 2.25 -22.19 3.33
CA ASP A 149 3.09 -22.07 4.53
C ASP A 149 2.46 -21.16 5.59
N PHE A 150 1.49 -20.32 5.19
CA PHE A 150 0.79 -19.36 6.05
C PHE A 150 -0.72 -19.60 6.12
N ILE A 151 -1.19 -20.80 5.80
CA ILE A 151 -2.63 -21.12 5.72
C ILE A 151 -3.38 -20.89 7.04
N ALA A 152 -2.68 -20.91 8.18
CA ALA A 152 -3.26 -20.64 9.50
C ALA A 152 -3.94 -19.26 9.60
N ILE A 153 -3.56 -18.28 8.77
CA ILE A 153 -4.17 -16.94 8.76
C ILE A 153 -5.68 -16.96 8.45
N VAL A 154 -6.17 -18.02 7.81
CA VAL A 154 -7.59 -18.16 7.46
C VAL A 154 -8.47 -18.23 8.71
N ASP A 155 -7.98 -18.89 9.76
CA ASP A 155 -8.73 -19.14 11.00
C ASP A 155 -8.48 -18.06 12.07
N GLU A 156 -7.62 -17.09 11.76
CA GLU A 156 -7.28 -15.99 12.67
C GLU A 156 -8.38 -14.94 12.73
N LEU A 157 -8.50 -14.27 13.88
CA LEU A 157 -9.50 -13.22 14.04
C LEU A 157 -9.13 -12.00 13.18
N GLN A 158 -9.97 -11.74 12.18
CA GLN A 158 -9.80 -10.66 11.21
C GLN A 158 -10.14 -9.30 11.85
N LEU A 159 -9.31 -8.31 11.52
CA LEU A 159 -9.58 -6.93 11.90
C LEU A 159 -10.61 -6.31 10.95
N PRO A 160 -11.70 -5.71 11.48
CA PRO A 160 -12.66 -5.05 10.61
C PRO A 160 -12.04 -3.81 9.99
N ARG A 161 -12.30 -3.63 8.69
CA ARG A 161 -11.94 -2.40 7.98
C ARG A 161 -12.62 -1.20 8.63
N PHE A 162 -11.88 -0.12 8.84
CA PHE A 162 -12.38 1.11 9.43
C PHE A 162 -11.73 2.36 8.81
N PRO A 163 -12.51 3.35 8.34
CA PRO A 163 -13.96 3.29 8.19
C PRO A 163 -14.33 2.27 7.08
N ASN A 164 -15.52 1.70 7.19
CA ASN A 164 -16.11 0.85 6.16
C ASN A 164 -17.31 1.60 5.55
N PRO A 165 -17.07 2.69 4.79
CA PRO A 165 -18.17 3.47 4.24
C PRO A 165 -18.99 2.62 3.28
N THR A 166 -20.30 2.75 3.37
CA THR A 166 -21.26 2.29 2.37
C THR A 166 -21.64 3.40 1.39
N ASP A 167 -21.16 4.63 1.64
CA ASP A 167 -21.36 5.80 0.80
C ASP A 167 -20.17 5.95 -0.15
N LEU A 168 -20.46 5.94 -1.46
CA LEU A 168 -19.49 6.09 -2.55
C LEU A 168 -18.79 7.46 -2.53
N SER A 169 -19.32 8.45 -1.79
CA SER A 169 -18.65 9.74 -1.57
C SER A 169 -17.39 9.64 -0.70
N GLN A 170 -17.22 8.55 0.03
CA GLN A 170 -16.05 8.26 0.84
C GLN A 170 -15.25 7.12 0.23
N GLN A 171 -14.00 7.41 -0.14
CA GLN A 171 -13.13 6.40 -0.74
C GLN A 171 -12.73 5.34 0.29
N PRO A 172 -13.05 4.07 0.06
CA PRO A 172 -12.63 2.99 0.93
C PRO A 172 -11.10 2.82 0.90
N ARG A 173 -10.52 2.50 2.06
CA ARG A 173 -9.08 2.24 2.24
C ARG A 173 -8.88 0.93 2.99
N TRP A 174 -7.74 0.28 2.76
CA TRP A 174 -7.26 -0.80 3.60
C TRP A 174 -6.75 -0.21 4.91
N SER A 175 -7.67 0.01 5.84
CA SER A 175 -7.36 0.64 7.11
C SER A 175 -8.11 -0.01 8.26
N VAL A 176 -7.51 0.05 9.45
CA VAL A 176 -8.01 -0.57 10.69
C VAL A 176 -7.87 0.42 11.84
N VAL A 177 -8.64 0.21 12.91
CA VAL A 177 -8.43 0.93 14.17
C VAL A 177 -7.21 0.36 14.86
N MET A 178 -6.30 1.24 15.31
CA MET A 178 -5.19 0.91 16.18
C MET A 178 -5.50 1.34 17.61
N ASP A 179 -5.47 0.37 18.52
CA ASP A 179 -5.84 0.52 19.92
C ASP A 179 -4.79 1.25 20.75
N GLY A 180 -3.52 1.15 20.34
CA GLY A 180 -2.43 1.73 21.10
C GLY A 180 -1.07 1.51 20.44
N MET A 181 -0.09 2.25 20.95
CA MET A 181 1.31 2.08 20.63
C MET A 181 2.13 2.17 21.90
N THR A 182 3.17 1.35 22.02
CA THR A 182 4.14 1.48 23.10
C THR A 182 5.56 1.54 22.56
N VAL A 183 6.43 2.26 23.28
CA VAL A 183 7.88 2.32 23.02
C VAL A 183 8.57 1.89 24.30
N ASN A 184 9.31 0.78 24.26
CA ASN A 184 9.91 0.15 25.44
C ASN A 184 8.90 -0.07 26.58
N GLY A 185 7.68 -0.48 26.23
CA GLY A 185 6.57 -0.69 27.16
C GLY A 185 5.89 0.58 27.68
N GLN A 186 6.37 1.77 27.31
CA GLN A 186 5.72 3.04 27.66
C GLN A 186 4.62 3.37 26.65
N PRO A 187 3.35 3.56 27.08
CA PRO A 187 2.26 3.83 26.15
C PRO A 187 2.35 5.26 25.59
N PHE A 188 2.10 5.38 24.30
CA PHE A 188 1.89 6.65 23.65
C PHE A 188 0.40 7.03 23.71
N LYS A 189 0.11 8.26 24.10
CA LYS A 189 -1.25 8.80 24.11
C LYS A 189 -1.52 9.54 22.81
N PHE A 190 -2.34 8.95 21.95
CA PHE A 190 -2.79 9.62 20.74
C PHE A 190 -3.71 10.80 21.03
N ASN A 191 -3.62 11.82 20.18
CA ASN A 191 -4.66 12.85 20.08
C ASN A 191 -5.92 12.27 19.43
N THR A 192 -7.02 13.02 19.50
CA THR A 192 -8.26 12.67 18.80
C THR A 192 -7.99 12.46 17.31
N SER A 193 -8.45 11.34 16.76
CA SER A 193 -8.33 11.05 15.33
C SER A 193 -9.20 11.99 14.50
N ASP A 194 -8.66 12.44 13.36
CA ASP A 194 -9.42 13.21 12.36
C ASP A 194 -10.37 12.33 11.53
N VAL A 195 -10.30 11.01 11.67
CA VAL A 195 -11.22 10.08 10.98
C VAL A 195 -12.52 9.97 11.77
N PRO A 196 -13.68 10.36 11.19
CA PRO A 196 -14.95 10.35 11.90
C PRO A 196 -15.33 8.96 12.42
N GLY A 197 -15.89 8.92 13.63
CA GLY A 197 -16.34 7.69 14.27
C GLY A 197 -15.24 6.83 14.90
N THR A 198 -13.98 7.26 14.83
CA THR A 198 -12.88 6.58 15.52
C THR A 198 -13.12 6.61 17.04
N PRO A 199 -13.00 5.48 17.75
CA PRO A 199 -13.16 5.46 19.20
C PRO A 199 -12.15 6.37 19.91
N GLU A 200 -12.56 6.97 21.03
CA GLU A 200 -11.71 7.85 21.83
C GLU A 200 -10.40 7.15 22.24
N GLY A 201 -9.28 7.88 22.13
CA GLY A 201 -7.95 7.38 22.46
C GLY A 201 -7.31 6.45 21.42
N LYS A 202 -8.00 6.17 20.31
CA LYS A 202 -7.51 5.34 19.20
C LYS A 202 -7.28 6.17 17.95
N ILE A 203 -6.53 5.61 17.01
CA ILE A 203 -6.32 6.19 15.68
C ILE A 203 -6.56 5.16 14.58
N VAL A 204 -6.65 5.62 13.33
CA VAL A 204 -6.80 4.75 12.16
C VAL A 204 -5.43 4.57 11.50
N ALA A 205 -5.04 3.32 11.31
CA ALA A 205 -3.82 2.93 10.61
C ALA A 205 -4.18 2.41 9.21
N MET A 206 -3.48 2.91 8.19
CA MET A 206 -3.58 2.42 6.82
C MET A 206 -2.53 1.35 6.57
N LEU A 207 -2.94 0.25 5.94
CA LEU A 207 -2.07 -0.83 5.48
C LEU A 207 -1.70 -0.51 4.03
N ASP A 208 -0.47 -0.05 3.82
CA ASP A 208 -0.01 0.47 2.54
C ASP A 208 1.26 -0.24 2.08
N THR A 209 1.16 -0.98 0.99
CA THR A 209 2.28 -1.71 0.36
C THR A 209 3.15 -0.81 -0.51
N GLY A 210 2.70 0.42 -0.82
CA GLY A 210 3.34 1.34 -1.74
C GLY A 210 4.26 2.37 -1.07
N PHE A 211 4.48 2.27 0.25
CA PHE A 211 5.26 3.27 0.99
C PHE A 211 6.34 2.65 1.88
N THR A 212 7.60 2.95 1.60
CA THR A 212 8.76 2.40 2.32
C THR A 212 8.86 2.87 3.78
N PHE A 213 8.52 4.14 4.06
CA PHE A 213 8.65 4.74 5.40
C PHE A 213 7.32 5.30 5.89
N PRO A 214 6.52 4.58 6.68
CA PRO A 214 5.14 4.99 6.95
C PRO A 214 5.08 6.43 7.47
N PRO A 215 4.26 7.32 6.86
CA PRO A 215 3.98 8.61 7.47
C PRO A 215 3.33 8.39 8.82
N ILE A 216 4.05 8.74 9.87
CA ILE A 216 3.53 8.79 11.23
C ILE A 216 3.64 10.22 11.76
N LEU A 217 2.77 10.54 12.72
CA LEU A 217 2.68 11.88 13.29
C LEU A 217 4.01 12.29 13.94
N ALA A 218 4.35 13.58 13.86
CA ALA A 218 5.66 14.07 14.33
C ALA A 218 5.90 13.83 15.83
N ASP A 219 4.84 13.88 16.64
CA ASP A 219 4.87 13.54 18.07
C ASP A 219 5.12 12.04 18.31
N VAL A 220 4.55 11.16 17.48
CA VAL A 220 4.83 9.71 17.48
C VAL A 220 6.31 9.46 17.12
N VAL A 221 6.81 10.07 16.04
CA VAL A 221 8.22 9.99 15.63
C VAL A 221 9.13 10.42 16.79
N ASN A 222 8.84 11.58 17.39
CA ASN A 222 9.62 12.09 18.51
C ASN A 222 9.56 11.16 19.72
N PHE A 223 8.41 10.57 20.03
CA PHE A 223 8.27 9.62 21.13
C PHE A 223 9.10 8.36 20.92
N ILE A 224 9.15 7.84 19.69
CA ILE A 224 9.96 6.67 19.32
C ILE A 224 11.45 6.97 19.48
N TYR A 225 11.96 8.02 18.83
CA TYR A 225 13.39 8.21 18.67
C TYR A 225 14.04 8.97 19.83
N ARG A 226 13.34 9.90 20.49
CA ARG A 226 13.91 10.69 21.60
C ARG A 226 14.30 9.83 22.80
N GLY A 227 13.66 8.67 22.97
CA GLY A 227 13.97 7.72 24.04
C GLY A 227 15.22 6.87 23.78
N ILE A 228 15.79 6.91 22.57
CA ILE A 228 16.98 6.13 22.23
C ILE A 228 18.23 6.91 22.64
N ASP A 229 19.07 6.30 23.47
CA ASP A 229 20.28 6.95 23.95
C ASP A 229 21.21 7.30 22.77
N GLY A 230 21.76 8.52 22.78
CA GLY A 230 22.57 9.06 21.70
C GLY A 230 21.83 9.44 20.40
N ALA A 231 20.50 9.27 20.30
CA ALA A 231 19.76 9.72 19.12
C ALA A 231 19.64 11.24 19.05
N ILE A 232 19.81 11.80 17.85
CA ILE A 232 19.73 13.25 17.60
C ILE A 232 18.77 13.55 16.46
N TYR A 233 18.00 14.63 16.60
CA TYR A 233 17.18 15.15 15.52
C TYR A 233 17.99 16.12 14.66
N TYR A 234 18.12 15.83 13.37
CA TYR A 234 18.87 16.65 12.43
C TYR A 234 17.94 17.60 11.67
N TYR A 235 17.83 18.83 12.16
CA TYR A 235 16.86 19.84 11.70
C TYR A 235 16.94 20.16 10.20
N SER A 236 18.11 20.07 9.58
CA SER A 236 18.27 20.40 8.15
C SER A 236 17.69 19.35 7.21
N THR A 237 17.55 18.10 7.65
CA THR A 237 16.94 17.01 6.85
C THR A 237 15.60 16.56 7.40
N GLY A 238 15.25 16.94 8.64
CA GLY A 238 14.05 16.47 9.33
C GLY A 238 14.11 15.00 9.76
N LEU A 239 15.31 14.43 9.84
CA LEU A 239 15.53 13.02 10.17
C LEU A 239 16.12 12.83 11.57
N TRP A 240 15.77 11.72 12.20
CA TRP A 240 16.47 11.23 13.39
C TRP A 240 17.70 10.42 12.97
N ILE A 241 18.83 10.70 13.62
CA ILE A 241 20.06 9.91 13.51
C ILE A 241 20.16 9.08 14.79
N VAL A 242 20.20 7.75 14.64
CA VAL A 242 20.21 6.78 15.73
C VAL A 242 21.56 6.05 15.76
N PRO A 243 22.20 5.86 16.94
CA PRO A 243 23.41 5.05 17.04
C PRO A 243 23.11 3.57 16.73
N CYS A 244 23.91 2.94 15.86
CA CYS A 244 23.65 1.59 15.35
C CYS A 244 23.56 0.47 16.42
N LEU A 245 24.07 0.70 17.64
CA LEU A 245 24.07 -0.27 18.73
C LEU A 245 22.92 -0.06 19.72
N ASN A 246 22.10 0.97 19.51
CA ASN A 246 21.00 1.31 20.39
C ASN A 246 19.69 1.07 19.65
N SER A 247 18.86 0.20 20.21
CA SER A 247 17.57 -0.13 19.64
C SER A 247 16.42 0.23 20.57
N THR A 248 15.21 0.29 20.01
CA THR A 248 13.97 0.43 20.76
C THR A 248 12.99 -0.67 20.35
N THR A 249 12.16 -1.09 21.30
CA THR A 249 11.04 -2.00 21.05
C THR A 249 9.79 -1.18 20.82
N LEU A 250 9.27 -1.24 19.61
CA LEU A 250 8.01 -0.63 19.21
C LEU A 250 6.93 -1.71 19.18
N GLU A 251 5.78 -1.44 19.79
CA GLU A 251 4.61 -2.31 19.71
C GLU A 251 3.41 -1.50 19.20
N PHE A 252 2.71 -2.03 18.21
CA PHE A 252 1.41 -1.56 17.77
C PHE A 252 0.32 -2.56 18.17
N GLN A 253 -0.76 -2.07 18.76
CA GLN A 253 -1.89 -2.89 19.20
C GLN A 253 -3.05 -2.73 18.21
N LEU A 254 -3.42 -3.84 17.56
CA LEU A 254 -4.48 -3.90 16.56
C LEU A 254 -5.48 -5.00 16.97
N GLY A 255 -6.57 -4.61 17.61
CA GLY A 255 -7.49 -5.53 18.28
C GLY A 255 -6.76 -6.35 19.35
N HIS A 256 -6.67 -7.67 19.15
CA HIS A 256 -5.93 -8.58 20.02
C HIS A 256 -4.49 -8.83 19.54
N TRP A 257 -4.12 -8.34 18.36
CA TRP A 257 -2.78 -8.47 17.81
C TRP A 257 -1.84 -7.44 18.40
N ARG A 258 -0.61 -7.87 18.70
CA ARG A 258 0.52 -7.02 19.07
C ARG A 258 1.61 -7.21 18.03
N VAL A 259 1.84 -6.18 17.24
CA VAL A 259 2.88 -6.19 16.21
C VAL A 259 4.12 -5.54 16.78
N HIS A 260 5.17 -6.34 16.94
CA HIS A 260 6.47 -5.86 17.44
C HIS A 260 7.37 -5.46 16.28
N SER A 261 8.01 -4.31 16.41
CA SER A 261 9.07 -3.85 15.53
C SER A 261 10.29 -3.48 16.36
N TYR A 262 11.46 -3.90 15.88
CA TYR A 262 12.74 -3.54 16.46
C TYR A 262 13.38 -2.49 15.55
N SER A 263 13.52 -1.28 16.07
CA SER A 263 14.24 -0.21 15.39
C SER A 263 15.66 -0.18 15.94
N SER A 264 16.65 -0.35 15.05
CA SER A 264 18.09 -0.35 15.30
C SER A 264 18.78 0.67 14.41
#